data_AF-A0A6P3ZJK0-F1
#
_entry.id   AF-A0A6P3ZJK0-F1
#
_cell.length_a   1.000
_cell.length_b   1.000
_cell.length_c   1.000
_cell.angle_alpha   90.00
_cell.angle_beta   90.00
_cell.angle_gamma   90.00
#
_symmetry.space_group_name_H-M   'P 1'
#
loop_
_entity.id
_entity.type
_entity.pdbx_description
1 polymer ?
#
loop_
_entity_poly.entity_id
_entity_poly.type
_entity_poly.pdbx_seq_one_letter_code
_entity_poly.pdbx_strand_id
1 'polypeptide(L)'
;MLVFSADCGSRLKPNLPTTYFENWLESRSVVVETQVLLGEDGVSSAVEAIGEAIKGLEDGVINGGLETWISVSKGLQSNQRPFSMASSPRFEVYNTDFGWGSPWKSEVISIDGTGAICLSDSRSGNGGIEIGVVMKMEEMETFASLFSQAVEML
;
A
#
# COMPACT_ATOMS: atom_id res chain seq x y z
N MET A 1 2.57 7.82 9.52
CA MET A 1 1.97 8.24 8.24
C MET A 1 2.09 7.10 7.26
N LEU A 2 1.01 6.76 6.57
CA LEU A 2 0.96 5.81 5.47
C LEU A 2 0.75 6.58 4.16
N VAL A 3 1.47 6.22 3.11
CA VAL A 3 1.31 6.79 1.76
C VAL A 3 1.04 5.66 0.78
N PHE A 4 0.00 5.79 -0.04
CA PHE A 4 -0.30 4.84 -1.10
C PHE A 4 -0.71 5.56 -2.38
N SER A 5 -0.51 4.88 -3.51
CA SER A 5 -0.94 5.35 -4.81
C SER A 5 -2.23 4.65 -5.23
N ALA A 6 -3.12 5.39 -5.88
CA ALA A 6 -4.37 4.88 -6.44
C ALA A 6 -4.39 5.11 -7.95
N ASP A 7 -4.71 4.05 -8.70
CA ASP A 7 -5.06 4.18 -10.11
C ASP A 7 -6.37 4.97 -10.25
N CYS A 8 -6.25 6.14 -10.88
CA CYS A 8 -7.35 7.07 -11.07
C CYS A 8 -7.82 7.15 -12.53
N GLY A 9 -7.29 6.32 -13.45
CA GLY A 9 -7.65 6.38 -14.87
C GLY A 9 -9.15 6.16 -15.13
N SER A 10 -9.77 5.27 -14.35
CA SER A 10 -11.22 5.00 -14.39
C SER A 10 -12.08 6.03 -13.65
N ARG A 11 -11.47 6.95 -12.90
CA ARG A 11 -12.16 7.96 -12.08
C ARG A 11 -12.19 9.35 -12.73
N LEU A 12 -11.49 9.51 -13.85
CA LEU A 12 -11.49 10.73 -14.65
C LEU A 12 -12.83 10.96 -15.34
N LYS A 13 -13.20 12.23 -15.54
CA LYS A 13 -14.39 12.61 -16.32
C LYS A 13 -13.95 13.53 -17.46
N PRO A 14 -13.95 13.06 -18.73
CA PRO A 14 -14.31 11.71 -19.19
C PRO A 14 -13.24 10.65 -18.84
N ASN A 15 -13.63 9.37 -18.80
CA ASN A 15 -12.71 8.26 -18.55
C ASN A 15 -11.61 8.21 -19.62
N LEU A 16 -10.41 7.78 -19.22
CA LEU A 16 -9.35 7.51 -20.19
C LEU A 16 -9.69 6.27 -21.05
N PRO A 17 -9.23 6.23 -22.32
CA PRO A 17 -9.31 5.02 -23.13
C PRO A 17 -8.58 3.86 -22.47
N THR A 18 -9.07 2.63 -22.64
CA THR A 18 -8.41 1.41 -22.15
C THR A 18 -7.05 1.16 -22.82
N THR A 19 -6.76 1.83 -23.93
CA THR A 19 -5.48 1.78 -24.65
C THR A 19 -4.50 2.85 -24.19
N TYR A 20 -4.85 3.67 -23.18
CA TYR A 20 -3.94 4.67 -22.62
C TYR A 20 -2.74 3.97 -22.00
N PHE A 21 -1.54 4.32 -22.46
CA PHE A 21 -0.28 3.71 -22.06
C PHE A 21 0.58 4.74 -21.31
N GLU A 22 0.13 5.16 -20.13
CA GLU A 22 0.91 5.99 -19.19
C GLU A 22 0.33 5.85 -17.78
N ASN A 23 1.03 6.37 -16.78
CA ASN A 23 0.61 6.31 -15.38
C ASN A 23 -0.35 7.46 -15.05
N TRP A 24 -1.55 7.12 -14.57
CA TRP A 24 -2.44 8.08 -13.93
C TRP A 24 -2.69 7.72 -12.47
N LEU A 25 -1.67 7.97 -11.66
CA LEU A 25 -1.64 7.66 -10.23
C LEU A 25 -1.86 8.92 -9.41
N GLU A 26 -2.79 8.84 -8.46
CA GLU A 26 -2.94 9.84 -7.41
C GLU A 26 -2.38 9.28 -6.10
N SER A 27 -1.58 10.06 -5.40
CA SER A 27 -1.08 9.66 -4.09
C SER A 27 -2.00 10.16 -2.97
N ARG A 28 -2.14 9.36 -1.92
CA ARG A 28 -2.85 9.71 -0.69
C ARG A 28 -1.96 9.46 0.51
N SER A 29 -1.96 10.40 1.45
CA SER A 29 -1.34 10.26 2.75
C SER A 29 -2.39 10.13 3.85
N VAL A 30 -2.19 9.18 4.75
CA VAL A 30 -3.00 8.95 5.95
C VAL A 30 -2.12 9.19 7.17
N VAL A 31 -2.58 10.05 8.09
CA VAL A 31 -1.86 10.36 9.32
C VAL A 31 -2.75 10.02 10.50
N VAL A 32 -2.28 9.06 11.30
CA VAL A 32 -2.88 8.67 12.59
C VAL A 32 -1.77 8.67 13.63
N GLU A 33 -2.10 9.11 14.84
CA GLU A 33 -1.13 9.14 15.94
C GLU A 33 -0.75 7.72 16.37
N THR A 34 0.54 7.49 16.62
CA THR A 34 1.04 6.18 17.05
C THR A 34 0.34 5.67 18.32
N GLN A 35 0.01 6.55 19.27
CA GLN A 35 -0.70 6.16 20.49
C GLN A 35 -2.11 5.64 20.23
N VAL A 36 -2.78 6.13 19.18
CA VAL A 36 -4.10 5.63 18.76
C VAL A 36 -3.94 4.26 18.10
N LEU A 37 -2.95 4.11 17.21
CA LEU A 37 -2.66 2.84 16.53
C LEU A 37 -2.25 1.71 17.49
N LEU A 38 -1.63 2.04 18.62
CA LEU A 38 -1.23 1.08 19.66
C LEU A 38 -2.34 0.81 20.70
N GLY A 39 -3.48 1.51 20.60
CA GLY A 39 -4.63 1.29 21.47
C GLY A 39 -5.45 0.06 21.09
N GLU A 40 -6.44 -0.27 21.93
CA GLU A 40 -7.33 -1.42 21.74
C GLU A 40 -8.07 -1.40 20.39
N ASP A 41 -8.52 -0.21 19.96
CA ASP A 41 -9.21 0.00 18.68
C ASP A 41 -8.26 0.37 17.52
N GLY A 42 -6.95 0.17 17.68
CA GLY A 42 -5.93 0.67 16.76
C GLY A 42 -6.12 0.23 15.31
N VAL A 43 -6.51 -1.03 15.09
CA VAL A 43 -6.81 -1.57 13.74
C VAL A 43 -8.05 -0.89 13.15
N SER A 44 -9.12 -0.72 13.94
CA SER A 44 -10.35 -0.05 13.51
C SER A 44 -10.08 1.40 13.11
N SER A 45 -9.30 2.13 13.91
CA SER A 45 -8.89 3.51 13.59
C SER A 45 -8.04 3.58 12.31
N ALA A 46 -7.14 2.61 12.08
CA ALA A 46 -6.37 2.54 10.85
C ALA A 46 -7.27 2.31 9.63
N VAL A 47 -8.22 1.36 9.72
CA VAL A 47 -9.17 1.04 8.65
C VAL A 47 -10.07 2.24 8.34
N GLU A 48 -10.59 2.92 9.35
CA GLU A 48 -11.41 4.13 9.18
C GLU A 48 -10.63 5.22 8.45
N ALA A 49 -9.43 5.57 8.92
CA ALA A 49 -8.60 6.61 8.32
C ALA A 49 -8.17 6.29 6.88
N ILE A 50 -7.85 5.03 6.58
CA ILE A 50 -7.56 4.58 5.21
C ILE A 50 -8.82 4.65 4.34
N GLY A 51 -9.96 4.20 4.86
CA GLY A 51 -11.24 4.22 4.17
C GLY A 51 -11.70 5.63 3.79
N GLU A 52 -11.54 6.59 4.70
CA GLU A 52 -11.81 8.01 4.42
C GLU A 52 -10.91 8.56 3.32
N ALA A 53 -9.60 8.26 3.38
CA ALA A 53 -8.66 8.69 2.35
C ALA A 53 -8.99 8.10 0.96
N ILE A 54 -9.49 6.86 0.91
CA ILE A 54 -9.95 6.22 -0.33
C ILE A 54 -11.25 6.87 -0.82
N LYS A 55 -12.23 7.13 0.06
CA LYS A 55 -13.50 7.81 -0.32
C LYS A 55 -13.24 9.20 -0.91
N GLY A 56 -12.25 9.92 -0.38
CA GLY A 56 -11.84 11.23 -0.93
C GLY A 56 -11.27 11.19 -2.36
N LEU A 57 -11.03 10.01 -2.95
CA LEU A 57 -10.69 9.85 -4.36
C LEU A 57 -11.93 9.87 -5.29
N GLU A 58 -13.14 9.76 -4.76
CA GLU A 58 -14.39 9.73 -5.55
C GLU A 58 -14.84 11.12 -6.02
N ASP A 59 -14.37 12.18 -5.37
CA ASP A 59 -14.79 13.56 -5.64
C ASP A 59 -14.27 14.13 -6.97
N GLY A 60 -13.51 13.35 -7.76
CA GLY A 60 -13.02 13.72 -9.09
C GLY A 60 -11.98 14.85 -9.12
N VAL A 61 -11.69 15.45 -7.96
CA VAL A 61 -10.67 16.47 -7.79
C VAL A 61 -9.33 15.79 -7.53
N ILE A 62 -8.47 15.82 -8.54
CA ILE A 62 -7.09 15.32 -8.51
C ILE A 62 -6.23 16.46 -7.92
N ASN A 63 -6.30 16.63 -6.61
CA ASN A 63 -5.50 17.62 -5.85
C ASN A 63 -4.61 16.96 -4.79
N GLY A 64 -4.64 15.64 -4.67
CA GLY A 64 -3.92 14.86 -3.68
C GLY A 64 -2.39 14.89 -3.87
N GLY A 65 -1.91 15.13 -5.10
CA GLY A 65 -0.48 15.25 -5.38
C GLY A 65 0.23 16.29 -4.50
N LEU A 66 -0.15 17.57 -4.58
CA LEU A 66 0.49 18.65 -3.82
C LEU A 66 0.34 18.45 -2.30
N GLU A 67 -0.86 18.08 -1.84
CA GLU A 67 -1.12 17.83 -0.41
C GLU A 67 -0.30 16.65 0.13
N THR A 68 -0.14 15.58 -0.66
CA THR A 68 0.72 14.44 -0.30
C THR A 68 2.18 14.86 -0.26
N TRP A 69 2.66 15.64 -1.24
CA TRP A 69 4.03 16.17 -1.25
C TRP A 69 4.32 17.03 -0.01
N ILE A 70 3.38 17.90 0.38
CA ILE A 70 3.49 18.72 1.59
C ILE A 70 3.51 17.83 2.84
N SER A 71 2.62 16.83 2.91
CA SER A 71 2.53 15.91 4.05
C SER A 71 3.77 15.04 4.22
N VAL A 72 4.29 14.49 3.12
CA VAL A 72 5.55 13.72 3.09
C VAL A 72 6.72 14.60 3.53
N SER A 73 6.81 15.83 3.01
CA SER A 73 7.87 16.78 3.37
C SER A 73 7.85 17.11 4.86
N LYS A 74 6.66 17.35 5.43
CA LYS A 74 6.49 17.60 6.88
C LYS A 74 6.83 16.36 7.73
N GLY A 75 6.41 15.17 7.30
CA GLY A 75 6.70 13.91 7.98
C GLY A 75 8.20 13.62 8.04
N LEU A 76 8.91 13.86 6.93
CA LEU A 76 10.36 13.69 6.86
C LEU A 76 11.10 14.70 7.76
N GLN A 77 10.60 15.94 7.86
CA GLN A 77 11.15 16.97 8.75
C GLN A 77 10.89 16.68 10.24
N SER A 78 9.81 15.97 10.57
CA SER A 78 9.44 15.65 11.96
C SER A 78 10.02 14.32 12.47
N ASN A 79 10.97 13.72 11.74
CA ASN A 79 11.56 12.42 12.06
C ASN A 79 10.54 11.27 12.12
N GLN A 80 9.33 11.48 11.57
CA GLN A 80 8.38 10.40 11.37
C GLN A 80 8.86 9.55 10.20
N ARG A 81 8.84 8.22 10.35
CA ARG A 81 9.10 7.30 9.23
C ARG A 81 7.80 7.07 8.47
N PRO A 82 7.61 7.65 7.27
CA PRO A 82 6.47 7.31 6.44
C PRO A 82 6.58 5.85 5.99
N PHE A 83 5.48 5.12 6.06
CA PHE A 83 5.33 3.87 5.35
C PHE A 83 4.74 4.17 3.98
N SER A 84 5.31 3.61 2.93
CA SER A 84 4.75 3.67 1.59
C SER A 84 4.34 2.27 1.12
N MET A 85 3.42 2.20 0.17
CA MET A 85 2.99 0.95 -0.43
C MET A 85 3.53 0.81 -1.85
N ALA A 86 4.04 -0.37 -2.17
CA ALA A 86 4.46 -0.75 -3.50
C ALA A 86 3.55 -1.86 -4.05
N SER A 87 3.43 -1.91 -5.38
CA SER A 87 2.61 -2.90 -6.10
C SER A 87 1.10 -2.81 -5.80
N SER A 88 0.33 -3.73 -6.37
CA SER A 88 -1.09 -3.91 -6.11
C SER A 88 -1.48 -5.38 -6.33
N PRO A 89 -2.33 -5.96 -5.48
CA PRO A 89 -2.92 -7.28 -5.76
C PRO A 89 -3.70 -7.33 -7.08
N ARG A 90 -4.13 -6.18 -7.62
CA ARG A 90 -4.82 -6.10 -8.91
C ARG A 90 -3.90 -6.24 -10.13
N PHE A 91 -2.58 -6.26 -9.94
CA PHE A 91 -1.65 -6.52 -11.03
C PHE A 91 -1.57 -7.99 -11.42
N GLU A 92 -2.08 -8.89 -10.55
CA GLU A 92 -2.22 -10.32 -10.83
C GLU A 92 -0.92 -10.94 -11.39
N VAL A 93 0.19 -10.67 -10.73
CA VAL A 93 1.53 -11.02 -11.25
C VAL A 93 1.65 -12.53 -11.44
N TYR A 94 0.98 -13.33 -10.61
CA TYR A 94 0.98 -14.77 -10.74
C TYR A 94 0.16 -15.31 -11.93
N ASN A 95 -0.61 -14.46 -12.63
CA ASN A 95 -1.27 -14.82 -13.90
C ASN A 95 -0.33 -14.73 -15.12
N THR A 96 0.93 -14.31 -14.93
CA THR A 96 1.91 -14.22 -16.02
C THR A 96 2.44 -15.60 -16.41
N ASP A 97 2.18 -16.08 -17.62
CA ASP A 97 2.72 -17.34 -18.14
C ASP A 97 3.45 -17.13 -19.48
N PHE A 98 4.75 -17.43 -19.49
CA PHE A 98 5.60 -17.36 -20.69
C PHE A 98 5.69 -18.69 -21.47
N GLY A 99 4.90 -19.71 -21.08
CA GLY A 99 4.90 -21.07 -21.64
C GLY A 99 5.47 -22.14 -20.70
N TRP A 100 5.82 -21.78 -19.46
CA TRP A 100 6.36 -22.68 -18.45
C TRP A 100 5.49 -22.74 -17.18
N GLY A 101 4.29 -22.14 -17.22
CA GLY A 101 3.40 -21.98 -16.09
C GLY A 101 3.63 -20.67 -15.33
N SER A 102 2.83 -20.48 -14.30
CA SER A 102 2.86 -19.28 -13.45
C SER A 102 4.16 -19.16 -12.63
N PRO A 103 4.55 -17.95 -12.21
CA PRO A 103 5.74 -17.73 -11.41
C PRO A 103 5.66 -18.51 -10.09
N TRP A 104 6.80 -19.06 -9.66
CA TRP A 104 6.87 -19.72 -8.35
C TRP A 104 6.80 -18.70 -7.20
N LYS A 105 7.46 -17.55 -7.37
CA LYS A 105 7.51 -16.43 -6.42
C LYS A 105 7.71 -15.12 -7.20
N SER A 106 7.10 -14.04 -6.72
CA SER A 106 7.33 -12.67 -7.17
C SER A 106 7.85 -11.82 -6.01
N GLU A 107 8.82 -10.95 -6.28
CA GLU A 107 9.43 -10.05 -5.30
C GLU A 107 9.67 -8.67 -5.91
N VAL A 108 9.39 -7.61 -5.15
CA VAL A 108 9.65 -6.22 -5.55
C VAL A 108 10.91 -5.74 -4.85
N ILE A 109 12.08 -5.93 -5.49
CA ILE A 109 13.39 -5.71 -4.87
C ILE A 109 13.63 -4.24 -4.47
N SER A 110 13.01 -3.29 -5.18
CA SER A 110 13.16 -1.85 -4.90
C SER A 110 12.64 -1.42 -3.52
N ILE A 111 11.90 -2.28 -2.82
CA ILE A 111 11.43 -1.97 -1.47
C ILE A 111 12.56 -1.90 -0.44
N ASP A 112 13.71 -2.55 -0.68
CA ASP A 112 14.90 -2.45 0.17
C ASP A 112 15.42 -1.01 0.26
N GLY A 113 15.49 -0.31 -0.88
CA GLY A 113 15.96 1.08 -0.93
C GLY A 113 14.91 2.10 -0.50
N THR A 114 13.62 1.77 -0.58
CA THR A 114 12.52 2.71 -0.32
C THR A 114 11.88 2.54 1.06
N GLY A 115 12.06 1.38 1.71
CA GLY A 115 11.35 1.02 2.94
C GLY A 115 9.84 0.78 2.75
N ALA A 116 9.40 0.60 1.50
CA ALA A 116 8.00 0.37 1.18
C ALA A 116 7.54 -1.04 1.61
N ILE A 117 6.24 -1.18 1.85
CA ILE A 117 5.58 -2.48 2.02
C ILE A 117 4.99 -2.89 0.67
N CYS A 118 5.35 -4.06 0.17
CA CYS A 118 4.79 -4.60 -1.06
C CYS A 118 3.48 -5.36 -0.77
N LEU A 119 2.42 -5.07 -1.53
CA LEU A 119 1.23 -5.91 -1.58
C LEU A 119 1.06 -6.52 -2.97
N SER A 120 0.92 -7.84 -3.03
CA SER A 120 0.71 -8.59 -4.28
C SER A 120 -0.37 -9.65 -4.13
N ASP A 121 -0.87 -10.13 -5.26
CA ASP A 121 -1.73 -11.31 -5.32
C ASP A 121 -1.00 -12.53 -4.77
N SER A 122 -1.74 -13.50 -4.23
CA SER A 122 -1.16 -14.78 -3.83
C SER A 122 -1.14 -15.75 -4.98
N ARG A 123 -0.03 -16.49 -5.10
CA ARG A 123 0.10 -17.60 -6.04
C ARG A 123 -1.00 -18.66 -5.93
N SER A 124 -1.56 -18.84 -4.74
CA SER A 124 -2.60 -19.84 -4.48
C SER A 124 -3.91 -19.57 -5.24
N GLY A 125 -4.12 -18.34 -5.73
CA GLY A 125 -5.34 -17.95 -6.45
C GLY A 125 -6.61 -17.97 -5.60
N ASN A 126 -6.51 -18.14 -4.28
CA ASN A 126 -7.65 -18.25 -3.37
C ASN A 126 -8.11 -16.89 -2.81
N GLY A 127 -7.68 -15.79 -3.42
CA GLY A 127 -7.93 -14.43 -2.92
C GLY A 127 -6.98 -13.98 -1.81
N GLY A 128 -5.96 -14.77 -1.44
CA GLY A 128 -4.91 -14.37 -0.51
C GLY A 128 -4.07 -13.20 -1.03
N ILE A 129 -3.47 -12.46 -0.10
CA ILE A 129 -2.55 -11.35 -0.37
C ILE A 129 -1.16 -11.72 0.16
N GLU A 130 -0.13 -11.55 -0.66
CA GLU A 130 1.26 -11.64 -0.22
C GLU A 130 1.75 -10.25 0.21
N ILE A 131 2.28 -10.16 1.44
CA ILE A 131 2.86 -8.94 2.01
C ILE A 131 4.38 -9.09 2.04
N GLY A 132 5.08 -8.25 1.28
CA GLY A 132 6.55 -8.17 1.26
C GLY A 132 7.06 -7.02 2.11
N VAL A 133 8.00 -7.30 3.02
CA VAL A 133 8.64 -6.30 3.89
C VAL A 133 10.15 -6.52 3.95
N VAL A 134 10.92 -5.44 4.04
CA VAL A 134 12.37 -5.48 4.24
C VAL A 134 12.71 -4.62 5.45
N MET A 135 13.34 -5.22 6.45
CA MET A 135 13.63 -4.61 7.75
C MET A 135 14.95 -5.16 8.30
N LYS A 136 15.48 -4.55 9.37
CA LYS A 136 16.59 -5.16 10.11
C LYS A 136 16.12 -6.45 10.79
N MET A 137 17.05 -7.39 11.01
CA MET A 137 16.71 -8.69 11.60
C MET A 137 15.93 -8.58 12.91
N GLU A 138 16.39 -7.74 13.84
CA GLU A 138 15.74 -7.53 15.15
C GLU A 138 14.31 -6.97 15.02
N GLU A 139 14.08 -6.08 14.06
CA GLU A 139 12.76 -5.51 13.74
C GLU A 139 11.86 -6.58 13.10
N MET A 140 12.42 -7.40 12.21
CA MET A 140 11.71 -8.49 11.52
C MET A 140 11.23 -9.57 12.49
N GLU A 141 12.07 -9.98 13.45
CA GLU A 141 11.68 -10.97 14.46
C GLU A 141 10.51 -10.47 15.31
N THR A 142 10.56 -9.20 15.71
CA THR A 142 9.49 -8.54 16.46
C THR A 142 8.22 -8.45 15.61
N PHE A 143 8.33 -8.01 14.36
CA PHE A 143 7.22 -7.89 13.42
C PHE A 143 6.55 -9.26 13.16
N ALA A 144 7.33 -10.30 12.87
CA ALA A 144 6.82 -11.63 12.59
C ALA A 144 6.06 -12.22 13.79
N SER A 145 6.56 -12.00 15.00
CA SER A 145 5.89 -12.41 16.24
C SER A 145 4.54 -11.70 16.41
N LEU A 146 4.52 -10.36 16.29
CA LEU A 146 3.30 -9.57 16.42
C LEU A 146 2.27 -9.90 15.33
N PHE A 147 2.72 -10.05 14.09
CA PHE A 147 1.85 -10.36 12.96
C PHE A 147 1.21 -11.74 13.12
N SER A 148 1.98 -12.75 13.54
CA SER A 148 1.46 -14.10 13.76
C SER A 148 0.41 -14.11 14.87
N GLN A 149 0.68 -13.45 16.00
CA GLN A 149 -0.28 -13.31 17.10
C GLN A 149 -1.56 -12.62 16.64
N ALA A 150 -1.47 -11.55 15.86
CA ALA A 150 -2.63 -10.82 15.36
C ALA A 150 -3.49 -11.69 14.42
N VAL A 151 -2.87 -12.49 13.54
CA VAL A 151 -3.59 -13.38 12.63
C VAL A 151 -4.26 -14.54 13.38
N GLU A 152 -3.64 -15.07 14.43
CA GLU A 152 -4.23 -16.12 15.27
C GLU A 152 -5.45 -15.64 16.08
N MET A 153 -5.60 -14.33 16.27
CA MET A 153 -6.75 -13.72 16.96
C MET A 153 -7.95 -13.44 16.04
N LEU A 154 -7.81 -13.67 14.72
CA LEU A 154 -8.89 -13.53 13.71
C LEU A 154 -9.63 -14.85 13.49
#